data_AF-S7X6V6-F1
#
_entry.id   AF-S7X6V6-F1
#
_cell.length_a   1.000
_cell.length_b   1.000
_cell.length_c   1.000
_cell.angle_alpha   90.00
_cell.angle_beta   90.00
_cell.angle_gamma   90.00
#
_symmetry.space_group_name_H-M   'P 1'
#
loop_
_entity.id
_entity.type
_entity.pdbx_description
1 polymer ?
#
loop_
_entity_poly.entity_id
_entity_poly.type
_entity_poly.pdbx_seq_one_letter_code
_entity_poly.pdbx_strand_id
1 'polypeptide(L)'
;MAKRHHRLAHYLWHSLRGIWERLDQNARNYIVSIYPGWEVPRPSNDRLGRPIRTNNSGEDFLFMHRQMIGLANSILQSVGNPEYPKVVGWKTLPLPNNAEFPIIPMKGMEEFKSEDFFNNRMRPWEIQYTSENYLSNVTLGEMGVDLEITIHNMMHMRWATPMPNDVGYRPDTAIDQPVNIKWNNIKYDYLGDTYSSHVHDTFWKIHGWVDDRINDWKRVNNIDEINWNGKWIGPMQHHSHQEMAILSQPKILIDLEGITESELTNDFDKMIEVSKVLSKFDNIGFISKEIPQEKKIDGVE
;
A
#
# COMPACT_ATOMS: atom_id res chain seq x y z
N MET A 1 -11.53 -6.03 6.13
CA MET A 1 -10.25 -6.00 5.39
C MET A 1 -10.00 -7.25 4.54
N ALA A 2 -10.16 -8.49 5.03
CA ALA A 2 -9.87 -9.71 4.25
C ALA A 2 -10.82 -10.07 3.08
N LYS A 3 -11.80 -9.22 2.74
CA LYS A 3 -12.77 -9.51 1.69
C LYS A 3 -12.07 -9.50 0.31
N ARG A 4 -12.48 -10.40 -0.58
CA ARG A 4 -11.80 -10.59 -1.88
C ARG A 4 -11.73 -9.32 -2.73
N HIS A 5 -12.80 -8.53 -2.76
CA HIS A 5 -12.81 -7.28 -3.54
C HIS A 5 -11.76 -6.30 -3.02
N HIS A 6 -11.60 -6.16 -1.69
CA HIS A 6 -10.59 -5.30 -1.07
C HIS A 6 -9.17 -5.81 -1.37
N ARG A 7 -8.97 -7.13 -1.30
CA ARG A 7 -7.70 -7.77 -1.66
C ARG A 7 -7.28 -7.50 -3.11
N LEU A 8 -8.20 -7.69 -4.05
CA LEU A 8 -7.97 -7.40 -5.46
C LEU A 8 -7.71 -5.93 -5.69
N ALA A 9 -8.52 -5.05 -5.12
CA ALA A 9 -8.35 -3.60 -5.24
C ALA A 9 -6.94 -3.15 -4.82
N HIS A 10 -6.48 -3.57 -3.64
CA HIS A 10 -5.14 -3.23 -3.15
C HIS A 10 -4.03 -3.81 -4.03
N TYR A 11 -4.16 -5.07 -4.45
CA TYR A 11 -3.22 -5.71 -5.37
C TYR A 11 -3.15 -4.99 -6.73
N LEU A 12 -4.30 -4.75 -7.37
CA LEU A 12 -4.40 -4.08 -8.67
C LEU A 12 -3.84 -2.66 -8.62
N TRP A 13 -4.13 -1.90 -7.56
CA TRP A 13 -3.65 -0.53 -7.38
C TRP A 13 -2.12 -0.45 -7.36
N HIS A 14 -1.47 -1.31 -6.60
CA HIS A 14 -0.02 -1.37 -6.55
C HIS A 14 0.57 -1.87 -7.88
N SER A 15 0.05 -2.99 -8.38
CA SER A 15 0.58 -3.62 -9.59
C SER A 15 0.48 -2.70 -10.80
N LEU A 16 -0.68 -2.07 -11.05
CA LEU A 16 -0.86 -1.18 -12.20
C LEU A 16 0.05 0.04 -12.14
N ARG A 17 0.19 0.71 -10.99
CA ARG A 17 1.14 1.83 -10.84
C ARG A 17 2.57 1.42 -11.15
N GLY A 18 2.96 0.25 -10.67
CA GLY A 18 4.31 -0.30 -10.83
C GLY A 18 4.65 -0.75 -12.26
N ILE A 19 3.63 -1.04 -13.10
CA ILE A 19 3.85 -1.56 -14.47
C ILE A 19 3.35 -0.70 -15.59
N TRP A 20 2.57 0.36 -15.34
CA TRP A 20 1.83 1.05 -16.39
C TRP A 20 2.69 1.43 -17.60
N GLU A 21 3.90 1.92 -17.36
CA GLU A 21 4.85 2.30 -18.42
C GLU A 21 5.45 1.11 -19.18
N ARG A 22 5.46 -0.09 -18.59
CA ARG A 22 5.91 -1.33 -19.24
C ARG A 22 4.80 -2.02 -20.05
N LEU A 23 3.54 -1.65 -19.84
CA LEU A 23 2.44 -2.13 -20.64
C LEU A 23 2.46 -1.53 -22.04
N ASP A 24 2.30 -2.38 -23.06
CA ASP A 24 2.07 -1.89 -24.42
C ASP A 24 0.72 -1.12 -24.51
N GLN A 25 0.53 -0.40 -25.62
CA GLN A 25 -0.68 0.41 -25.80
C GLN A 25 -1.96 -0.45 -25.85
N ASN A 26 -1.87 -1.68 -26.35
CA ASN A 26 -3.03 -2.58 -26.46
C ASN A 26 -3.48 -3.03 -25.08
N ALA A 27 -2.55 -3.39 -24.20
CA ALA A 27 -2.83 -3.77 -22.82
C ALA A 27 -3.44 -2.60 -22.03
N ARG A 28 -2.89 -1.38 -22.17
CA ARG A 28 -3.45 -0.17 -21.55
C ARG A 28 -4.86 0.13 -22.06
N ASN A 29 -5.06 0.12 -23.38
CA ASN A 29 -6.39 0.33 -23.99
C ASN A 29 -7.38 -0.73 -23.53
N TYR A 30 -6.96 -1.99 -23.39
CA TYR A 30 -7.80 -3.08 -22.93
C TYR A 30 -8.23 -2.86 -21.46
N ILE A 31 -7.30 -2.54 -20.56
CA ILE A 31 -7.62 -2.22 -19.15
C ILE A 31 -8.62 -1.07 -19.06
N VAL A 32 -8.35 0.03 -19.78
CA VAL A 32 -9.23 1.21 -19.78
C VAL A 32 -10.61 0.87 -20.38
N SER A 33 -10.67 0.00 -21.39
CA SER A 33 -11.94 -0.44 -21.98
C SER A 33 -12.79 -1.30 -21.04
N ILE A 34 -12.17 -2.10 -20.17
CA ILE A 34 -12.87 -2.91 -19.17
C ILE A 34 -13.37 -2.01 -18.05
N TYR A 35 -12.49 -1.18 -17.51
CA TYR A 35 -12.80 -0.33 -16.37
C TYR A 35 -11.94 0.95 -16.43
N PRO A 36 -12.50 2.07 -16.93
CA PRO A 36 -11.77 3.34 -17.09
C PRO A 36 -11.12 3.85 -15.80
N GLY A 37 -11.70 3.56 -14.63
CA GLY A 37 -11.14 3.95 -13.33
C GLY A 37 -9.76 3.33 -13.01
N TRP A 38 -9.34 2.30 -13.75
CA TRP A 38 -8.01 1.70 -13.65
C TRP A 38 -6.96 2.33 -14.59
N GLU A 39 -7.30 3.39 -15.32
CA GLU A 39 -6.29 4.23 -15.98
C GLU A 39 -5.36 4.85 -14.92
N VAL A 40 -4.05 4.60 -15.04
CA VAL A 40 -3.06 5.12 -14.09
C VAL A 40 -2.62 6.52 -14.53
N PRO A 41 -2.97 7.59 -13.79
CA PRO A 41 -2.61 8.95 -14.20
C PRO A 41 -1.14 9.27 -13.95
N ARG A 42 -0.54 8.67 -12.92
CA ARG A 42 0.84 8.90 -12.48
C ARG A 42 1.51 7.57 -12.13
N PRO A 43 2.14 6.91 -13.11
CA PRO A 43 2.85 5.65 -12.88
C PRO A 43 3.93 5.83 -11.81
N SER A 44 4.12 4.83 -10.94
CA SER A 44 5.17 4.89 -9.92
C SER A 44 6.55 4.60 -10.53
N ASN A 45 6.59 3.82 -11.61
CA ASN A 45 7.82 3.40 -12.28
C ASN A 45 7.82 3.74 -13.77
N ASP A 46 9.01 4.00 -14.31
CA ASP A 46 9.24 4.19 -15.74
C ASP A 46 9.29 2.86 -16.51
N ARG A 47 9.54 2.94 -17.82
CA ARG A 47 9.65 1.77 -18.72
C ARG A 47 10.77 0.81 -18.34
N LEU A 48 11.79 1.27 -17.60
CA LEU A 48 12.88 0.46 -17.11
C LEU A 48 12.62 -0.08 -15.69
N GLY A 49 11.45 0.21 -15.11
CA GLY A 49 11.11 -0.20 -13.75
C GLY A 49 11.71 0.68 -12.67
N ARG A 50 12.25 1.85 -13.02
CA ARG A 50 12.84 2.78 -12.05
C ARG A 50 11.78 3.72 -11.47
N PRO A 51 11.81 4.02 -10.17
CA PRO A 51 10.86 4.95 -9.57
C PRO A 51 10.86 6.34 -10.22
N ILE A 52 9.68 6.90 -10.46
CA ILE A 52 9.49 8.25 -10.97
C ILE A 52 9.24 9.18 -9.79
N ARG A 53 10.29 9.83 -9.31
CA ARG A 53 10.25 10.67 -8.10
C ARG A 53 9.43 11.97 -8.25
N THR A 54 9.28 12.50 -9.46
CA THR A 54 8.84 13.89 -9.70
C THR A 54 7.44 14.03 -10.31
N ASN A 55 6.70 12.95 -10.55
CA ASN A 55 5.39 13.01 -11.20
C ASN A 55 4.20 13.03 -10.21
N ASN A 56 4.46 13.27 -8.92
CA ASN A 56 3.47 13.20 -7.83
C ASN A 56 2.83 11.82 -7.61
N SER A 57 3.39 10.73 -8.15
CA SER A 57 2.91 9.37 -7.85
C SER A 57 3.00 9.02 -6.36
N GLY A 58 3.94 9.63 -5.62
CA GLY A 58 4.04 9.49 -4.17
C GLY A 58 2.88 10.13 -3.40
N GLU A 59 2.23 11.16 -3.94
CA GLU A 59 1.01 11.68 -3.34
C GLU A 59 -0.15 10.68 -3.48
N ASP A 60 -0.26 9.96 -4.61
CA ASP A 60 -1.25 8.90 -4.75
C ASP A 60 -1.03 7.79 -3.71
N PHE A 61 0.23 7.44 -3.43
CA PHE A 61 0.60 6.48 -2.38
C PHE A 61 0.17 6.95 -0.99
N LEU A 62 0.54 8.18 -0.60
CA LEU A 62 0.19 8.73 0.70
C LEU A 62 -1.34 8.88 0.85
N PHE A 63 -2.01 9.39 -0.19
CA PHE A 63 -3.44 9.61 -0.19
C PHE A 63 -4.23 8.29 -0.10
N MET A 64 -3.87 7.28 -0.90
CA MET A 64 -4.57 5.99 -0.92
C MET A 64 -4.52 5.31 0.45
N HIS A 65 -3.34 5.26 1.09
CA HIS A 65 -3.21 4.65 2.41
C HIS A 65 -3.90 5.48 3.50
N ARG A 66 -3.90 6.81 3.40
CA ARG A 66 -4.72 7.67 4.28
C ARG A 66 -6.21 7.36 4.17
N GLN A 67 -6.72 7.12 2.96
CA GLN A 67 -8.11 6.69 2.76
C GLN A 67 -8.37 5.30 3.36
N MET A 68 -7.45 4.35 3.20
CA MET A 68 -7.56 3.02 3.83
C MET A 68 -7.59 3.10 5.36
N ILE A 69 -6.78 3.97 5.96
CA ILE A 69 -6.80 4.24 7.41
C ILE A 69 -8.13 4.86 7.82
N GLY A 70 -8.64 5.83 7.05
CA GLY A 70 -9.96 6.44 7.31
C GLY A 70 -11.10 5.41 7.29
N LEU A 71 -11.06 4.49 6.32
CA LEU A 71 -11.99 3.36 6.26
C LEU A 71 -11.85 2.45 7.48
N ALA A 72 -10.64 1.98 7.79
CA ALA A 72 -10.40 1.12 8.96
C ALA A 72 -10.86 1.78 10.27
N ASN A 73 -10.58 3.07 10.46
CA ASN A 73 -11.03 3.83 11.63
C ASN A 73 -12.54 3.88 11.75
N SER A 74 -13.23 4.02 10.64
CA SER A 74 -14.69 4.04 10.64
C SER A 74 -15.28 2.67 10.99
N ILE A 75 -14.64 1.58 10.54
CA ILE A 75 -14.98 0.22 10.99
C ILE A 75 -14.74 0.07 12.49
N LEU A 76 -13.57 0.48 13.00
CA LEU A 76 -13.24 0.41 14.42
C LEU A 76 -14.24 1.20 15.29
N GLN A 77 -14.62 2.39 14.84
CA GLN A 77 -15.64 3.20 15.49
C GLN A 77 -17.01 2.48 15.52
N SER A 78 -17.41 1.85 14.42
CA SER A 78 -18.68 1.09 14.36
C SER A 78 -18.70 -0.12 15.29
N VAL A 79 -17.56 -0.78 15.49
CA VAL A 79 -17.40 -1.88 16.44
C VAL A 79 -17.43 -1.37 17.88
N GLY A 80 -16.92 -0.16 18.12
CA GLY A 80 -16.98 0.50 19.43
C GLY A 80 -16.09 -0.14 20.50
N ASN A 81 -15.05 -0.89 20.12
CA ASN A 81 -14.11 -1.48 21.08
C ASN A 81 -13.14 -0.40 21.60
N PRO A 82 -13.15 -0.06 22.90
CA PRO A 82 -12.30 0.98 23.46
C PRO A 82 -10.80 0.65 23.43
N GLU A 83 -10.41 -0.63 23.30
CA GLU A 83 -9.01 -1.04 23.16
C GLU A 83 -8.44 -0.69 21.79
N TYR A 84 -9.30 -0.59 20.78
CA TYR A 84 -8.92 -0.30 19.39
C TYR A 84 -9.75 0.86 18.82
N PRO A 85 -9.61 2.08 19.37
CA PRO A 85 -10.47 3.21 18.99
C PRO A 85 -10.19 3.73 17.57
N LYS A 86 -8.95 3.55 17.09
CA LYS A 86 -8.50 3.91 15.74
C LYS A 86 -7.15 3.23 15.46
N VAL A 87 -6.75 3.23 14.20
CA VAL A 87 -5.38 2.95 13.77
C VAL A 87 -4.45 3.97 14.41
N VAL A 88 -3.40 3.45 15.05
CA VAL A 88 -2.33 4.24 15.66
C VAL A 88 -1.01 3.65 15.21
N GLY A 89 -0.24 4.43 14.46
CA GLY A 89 1.10 4.08 14.01
C GLY A 89 2.11 3.95 15.15
N TRP A 90 3.28 3.44 14.81
CA TRP A 90 4.41 3.55 15.73
C TRP A 90 4.86 5.01 15.85
N LYS A 91 5.28 5.42 17.05
CA LYS A 91 5.95 6.73 17.22
C LYS A 91 7.38 6.70 16.72
N THR A 92 8.06 5.60 17.03
CA THR A 92 9.37 5.23 16.52
C THR A 92 9.34 3.76 16.14
N LEU A 93 10.16 3.34 15.19
CA LEU A 93 10.22 1.94 14.79
C LEU A 93 10.56 1.03 15.98
N PRO A 94 9.88 -0.12 16.15
CA PRO A 94 10.22 -1.08 17.18
C PRO A 94 11.68 -1.54 17.03
N LEU A 95 12.41 -1.53 18.15
CA LEU A 95 13.76 -2.07 18.21
C LEU A 95 13.77 -3.57 17.86
N PRO A 96 14.90 -4.13 17.37
CA PRO A 96 14.97 -5.55 17.00
C PRO A 96 14.58 -6.53 18.11
N ASN A 97 14.79 -6.15 19.38
CA ASN A 97 14.47 -6.94 20.57
C ASN A 97 13.10 -6.60 21.19
N ASN A 98 12.24 -5.84 20.49
CA ASN A 98 10.90 -5.50 20.98
C ASN A 98 10.03 -6.76 21.06
N ALA A 99 9.47 -7.03 22.24
CA ALA A 99 8.68 -8.23 22.50
C ALA A 99 7.26 -8.20 21.89
N GLU A 100 6.69 -7.01 21.67
CA GLU A 100 5.36 -6.83 21.06
C GLU A 100 5.41 -7.00 19.54
N PHE A 101 6.51 -6.58 18.91
CA PHE A 101 6.73 -6.67 17.46
C PHE A 101 7.99 -7.48 17.12
N PRO A 102 8.01 -8.79 17.45
CA PRO A 102 9.19 -9.62 17.26
C PRO A 102 9.53 -9.78 15.77
N ILE A 103 10.82 -9.84 15.46
CA ILE A 103 11.31 -10.15 14.11
C ILE A 103 11.42 -11.66 13.95
N ILE A 104 10.49 -12.26 13.21
CA ILE A 104 10.45 -13.71 13.00
C ILE A 104 11.42 -14.08 11.86
N PRO A 105 12.44 -14.95 12.10
CA PRO A 105 13.35 -15.39 11.04
C PRO A 105 12.62 -16.04 9.86
N MET A 106 13.06 -15.73 8.65
CA MET A 106 12.57 -16.35 7.41
C MET A 106 13.72 -16.60 6.47
N LYS A 107 13.72 -17.79 5.87
CA LYS A 107 14.73 -18.19 4.89
C LYS A 107 14.69 -17.25 3.67
N GLY A 108 15.85 -16.71 3.28
CA GLY A 108 15.98 -15.78 2.16
C GLY A 108 15.63 -14.32 2.49
N MET A 109 15.42 -13.99 3.77
CA MET A 109 15.18 -12.63 4.27
C MET A 109 16.09 -12.27 5.44
N GLU A 110 17.19 -12.99 5.60
CA GLU A 110 18.12 -12.85 6.72
C GLU A 110 18.67 -11.41 6.81
N GLU A 111 18.96 -10.80 5.66
CA GLU A 111 19.43 -9.41 5.59
C GLU A 111 18.42 -8.43 6.20
N PHE A 112 17.18 -8.39 5.69
CA PHE A 112 16.14 -7.44 6.12
C PHE A 112 15.72 -7.63 7.60
N LYS A 113 15.95 -8.82 8.14
CA LYS A 113 15.64 -9.20 9.52
C LYS A 113 16.79 -8.95 10.49
N SER A 114 18.01 -8.72 9.99
CA SER A 114 19.20 -8.49 10.82
C SER A 114 19.11 -7.19 11.65
N GLU A 115 19.89 -7.13 12.72
CA GLU A 115 20.12 -5.89 13.47
C GLU A 115 20.95 -4.89 12.65
N ASP A 116 21.91 -5.37 11.86
CA ASP A 116 22.75 -4.52 11.01
C ASP A 116 21.91 -3.75 9.98
N PHE A 117 20.95 -4.41 9.33
CA PHE A 117 20.04 -3.72 8.41
C PHE A 117 19.18 -2.68 9.13
N PHE A 118 18.73 -2.97 10.36
CA PHE A 118 17.98 -2.00 11.15
C PHE A 118 18.84 -0.77 11.49
N ASN A 119 20.05 -0.99 12.01
CA ASN A 119 20.95 0.06 12.47
C ASN A 119 21.48 0.91 11.31
N ASN A 120 21.79 0.30 10.17
CA ASN A 120 22.48 0.96 9.06
C ASN A 120 21.55 1.38 7.91
N ARG A 121 20.30 0.93 7.87
CA ARG A 121 19.31 1.32 6.83
C ARG A 121 18.05 1.93 7.44
N MET A 122 17.31 1.15 8.24
CA MET A 122 15.99 1.58 8.70
C MET A 122 16.04 2.77 9.67
N ARG A 123 16.96 2.78 10.62
CA ARG A 123 17.11 3.90 11.57
C ARG A 123 17.54 5.20 10.87
N PRO A 124 18.54 5.20 9.98
CA PRO A 124 18.84 6.38 9.16
C PRO A 124 17.64 6.89 8.36
N TRP A 125 16.86 6.01 7.72
CA TRP A 125 15.64 6.44 7.01
C TRP A 125 14.59 7.03 7.94
N GLU A 126 14.36 6.43 9.12
CA GLU A 126 13.44 6.99 10.11
C GLU A 126 13.87 8.41 10.54
N ILE A 127 15.16 8.62 10.79
CA ILE A 127 15.72 9.94 11.09
C ILE A 127 15.49 10.90 9.92
N GLN A 128 15.74 10.49 8.68
CA GLN A 128 15.51 11.31 7.49
C GLN A 128 14.05 11.76 7.39
N TYR A 129 13.09 10.83 7.49
CA TYR A 129 11.68 11.13 7.31
C TYR A 129 11.03 11.86 8.49
N THR A 130 11.75 12.03 9.60
CA THR A 130 11.34 12.86 10.75
C THR A 130 12.19 14.13 10.90
N SER A 131 13.16 14.35 10.02
CA SER A 131 14.07 15.49 10.05
C SER A 131 13.44 16.72 9.39
N GLU A 132 13.43 17.85 10.10
CA GLU A 132 12.96 19.11 9.55
C GLU A 132 13.77 19.53 8.30
N ASN A 133 15.09 19.29 8.31
CA ASN A 133 15.95 19.64 7.18
C ASN A 133 15.59 18.87 5.90
N TYR A 134 15.25 17.58 6.00
CA TYR A 134 14.81 16.84 4.82
C TYR A 134 13.40 17.29 4.41
N LEU A 135 12.47 17.36 5.37
CA LEU A 135 11.06 17.64 5.11
C LEU A 135 10.80 19.04 4.54
N SER A 136 11.65 20.04 4.86
CA SER A 136 11.55 21.39 4.29
C SER A 136 12.09 21.50 2.87
N ASN A 137 12.78 20.47 2.37
CA ASN A 137 13.48 20.50 1.07
C ASN A 137 12.90 19.50 0.05
N VAL A 138 11.74 18.91 0.34
CA VAL A 138 11.05 17.98 -0.56
C VAL A 138 9.58 18.33 -0.69
N THR A 139 9.03 18.13 -1.89
CA THR A 139 7.58 18.14 -2.09
C THR A 139 6.93 16.91 -1.44
N LEU A 140 5.62 16.98 -1.16
CA LEU A 140 4.88 15.85 -0.61
C LEU A 140 4.94 14.62 -1.54
N GLY A 141 4.89 14.84 -2.85
CA GLY A 141 5.01 13.77 -3.84
C GLY A 141 6.37 13.10 -3.84
N GLU A 142 7.45 13.86 -3.75
CA GLU A 142 8.80 13.31 -3.64
C GLU A 142 9.01 12.53 -2.34
N MET A 143 8.54 13.08 -1.21
CA MET A 143 8.57 12.39 0.08
C MET A 143 7.80 11.06 0.02
N GLY A 144 6.62 11.05 -0.62
CA GLY A 144 5.81 9.86 -0.78
C GLY A 144 6.52 8.76 -1.59
N VAL A 145 7.20 9.12 -2.67
CA VAL A 145 8.01 8.16 -3.46
C VAL A 145 9.18 7.65 -2.63
N ASP A 146 9.94 8.55 -2.00
CA ASP A 146 11.11 8.19 -1.19
C ASP A 146 10.70 7.22 -0.07
N LEU A 147 9.60 7.50 0.65
CA LEU A 147 9.01 6.61 1.65
C LEU A 147 8.64 5.25 1.07
N GLU A 148 7.85 5.21 -0.01
CA GLU A 148 7.33 4.00 -0.66
C GLU A 148 8.49 3.05 -1.03
N ILE A 149 9.51 3.56 -1.72
CA ILE A 149 10.59 2.73 -2.28
C ILE A 149 11.69 2.35 -1.28
N THR A 150 11.73 2.99 -0.10
CA THR A 150 12.75 2.74 0.93
C THR A 150 12.15 2.06 2.15
N ILE A 151 11.91 2.82 3.22
CA ILE A 151 11.60 2.32 4.55
C ILE A 151 10.28 1.56 4.55
N HIS A 152 9.26 2.02 3.82
CA HIS A 152 7.94 1.38 3.76
C HIS A 152 8.06 -0.08 3.30
N ASN A 153 8.63 -0.32 2.11
CA ASN A 153 8.81 -1.67 1.58
C ASN A 153 9.62 -2.55 2.53
N MET A 154 10.62 -1.97 3.20
CA MET A 154 11.45 -2.71 4.15
C MET A 154 10.72 -3.03 5.45
N MET A 155 9.79 -2.19 5.90
CA MET A 155 8.92 -2.52 7.04
C MET A 155 8.07 -3.75 6.72
N HIS A 156 7.49 -3.84 5.52
CA HIS A 156 6.72 -5.02 5.11
C HIS A 156 7.54 -6.30 5.18
N MET A 157 8.78 -6.30 4.70
CA MET A 157 9.61 -7.51 4.71
C MET A 157 10.15 -7.87 6.08
N ARG A 158 10.56 -6.85 6.85
CA ARG A 158 11.13 -7.06 8.18
C ARG A 158 10.14 -7.76 9.10
N TRP A 159 8.89 -7.28 9.13
CA TRP A 159 7.83 -7.83 9.98
C TRP A 159 6.94 -8.88 9.30
N ALA A 160 7.23 -9.26 8.05
CA ALA A 160 6.61 -10.43 7.46
C ALA A 160 6.93 -11.68 8.30
N THR A 161 5.94 -12.57 8.41
CA THR A 161 6.06 -13.87 9.09
C THR A 161 5.96 -15.00 8.07
N PRO A 162 6.53 -16.19 8.36
CA PRO A 162 6.37 -17.34 7.50
C PRO A 162 4.90 -17.76 7.38
N MET A 163 4.42 -18.01 6.17
CA MET A 163 3.07 -18.54 5.99
C MET A 163 2.94 -19.98 6.53
N PRO A 164 1.81 -20.33 7.19
CA PRO A 164 1.53 -21.70 7.58
C PRO A 164 1.63 -22.66 6.39
N ASN A 165 2.16 -23.86 6.62
CA ASN A 165 2.39 -24.84 5.56
C ASN A 165 1.10 -25.24 4.80
N ASP A 166 -0.06 -25.22 5.49
CA ASP A 166 -1.38 -25.52 4.92
C ASP A 166 -1.94 -24.37 4.05
N VAL A 167 -1.41 -23.17 4.20
CA VAL A 167 -1.78 -21.98 3.41
C VAL A 167 -0.78 -21.76 2.27
N GLY A 168 0.52 -21.74 2.59
CA GLY A 168 1.61 -21.47 1.66
C GLY A 168 1.68 -20.01 1.18
N TYR A 169 2.53 -19.75 0.18
CA TYR A 169 2.68 -18.44 -0.45
C TYR A 169 1.95 -18.40 -1.79
N ARG A 170 1.27 -17.28 -2.07
CA ARG A 170 0.68 -17.06 -3.39
C ARG A 170 1.79 -17.02 -4.43
N PRO A 171 1.77 -17.92 -5.44
CA PRO A 171 2.67 -17.79 -6.55
C PRO A 171 2.24 -16.61 -7.40
N ASP A 172 3.19 -16.08 -8.16
CA ASP A 172 2.91 -15.23 -9.30
C ASP A 172 1.85 -15.90 -10.18
N THR A 173 0.85 -15.13 -10.59
CA THR A 173 -0.28 -15.67 -11.35
C THR A 173 0.15 -16.00 -12.77
N ALA A 174 -0.25 -17.18 -13.26
CA ALA A 174 -0.01 -17.57 -14.64
C ALA A 174 -0.74 -16.62 -15.59
N ILE A 175 -0.14 -16.39 -16.76
CA ILE A 175 -0.67 -15.51 -17.81
C ILE A 175 -2.16 -15.82 -18.09
N ASP A 176 -2.97 -14.76 -18.10
CA ASP A 176 -4.42 -14.71 -18.32
C ASP A 176 -5.28 -15.46 -17.27
N GLN A 177 -4.73 -15.75 -16.08
CA GLN A 177 -5.50 -16.35 -14.97
C GLN A 177 -5.77 -15.35 -13.85
N PRO A 178 -7.00 -15.28 -13.31
CA PRO A 178 -7.29 -14.45 -12.16
C PRO A 178 -6.69 -15.05 -10.88
N VAL A 179 -6.53 -14.22 -9.84
CA VAL A 179 -6.06 -14.69 -8.52
C VAL A 179 -6.99 -15.78 -7.99
N ASN A 180 -6.40 -16.96 -7.71
CA ASN A 180 -7.12 -18.13 -7.24
C ASN A 180 -7.83 -17.86 -5.90
N ILE A 181 -9.08 -18.30 -5.78
CA ILE A 181 -9.92 -18.05 -4.61
C ILE A 181 -9.37 -18.61 -3.29
N LYS A 182 -8.49 -19.61 -3.34
CA LYS A 182 -7.87 -20.17 -2.13
C LYS A 182 -7.09 -19.13 -1.33
N TRP A 183 -6.56 -18.10 -2.00
CA TRP A 183 -5.81 -17.00 -1.38
C TRP A 183 -6.71 -15.99 -0.64
N ASN A 184 -8.04 -16.17 -0.70
CA ASN A 184 -8.98 -15.37 0.11
C ASN A 184 -9.07 -15.83 1.56
N ASN A 185 -8.43 -16.95 1.90
CA ASN A 185 -8.37 -17.45 3.27
C ASN A 185 -7.89 -16.33 4.20
N ILE A 186 -8.58 -16.11 5.32
CA ILE A 186 -8.20 -15.07 6.29
C ILE A 186 -6.81 -15.31 6.88
N LYS A 187 -6.38 -16.58 6.96
CA LYS A 187 -5.01 -16.96 7.35
C LYS A 187 -3.95 -16.61 6.31
N TYR A 188 -4.34 -16.14 5.12
CA TYR A 188 -3.43 -15.59 4.13
C TYR A 188 -3.34 -14.08 4.30
N ASP A 189 -2.45 -13.67 5.18
CA ASP A 189 -2.14 -12.30 5.61
C ASP A 189 -0.65 -11.98 5.39
N TYR A 190 -0.03 -12.57 4.38
CA TYR A 190 1.38 -12.38 4.10
C TYR A 190 1.70 -10.89 3.89
N LEU A 191 2.55 -10.31 4.76
CA LEU A 191 2.85 -8.88 4.75
C LEU A 191 3.61 -8.43 3.49
N GLY A 192 4.32 -9.34 2.84
CA GLY A 192 5.09 -9.08 1.61
C GLY A 192 4.29 -9.19 0.30
N ASP A 193 2.98 -9.44 0.36
CA ASP A 193 2.09 -9.49 -0.82
C ASP A 193 0.94 -8.48 -0.64
N THR A 194 0.77 -7.56 -1.59
CA THR A 194 -0.31 -6.56 -1.55
C THR A 194 -1.70 -7.18 -1.62
N TYR A 195 -1.83 -8.40 -2.12
CA TYR A 195 -3.11 -9.12 -2.05
C TYR A 195 -3.53 -9.43 -0.60
N SER A 196 -2.60 -9.43 0.35
CA SER A 196 -2.84 -9.87 1.73
C SER A 196 -2.33 -8.96 2.82
N SER A 197 -1.41 -8.06 2.55
CA SER A 197 -0.69 -7.31 3.59
C SER A 197 -1.62 -6.52 4.52
N HIS A 198 -2.66 -5.89 3.99
CA HIS A 198 -3.68 -5.15 4.76
C HIS A 198 -4.54 -6.01 5.70
N VAL A 199 -4.42 -7.33 5.64
CA VAL A 199 -5.09 -8.26 6.58
C VAL A 199 -4.26 -8.45 7.85
N HIS A 200 -2.94 -8.29 7.76
CA HIS A 200 -2.02 -8.45 8.89
C HIS A 200 -2.06 -7.22 9.80
N ASP A 201 -2.14 -7.41 11.12
CA ASP A 201 -2.31 -6.29 12.06
C ASP A 201 -1.17 -5.26 12.00
N THR A 202 0.08 -5.73 11.86
CA THR A 202 1.27 -4.88 11.70
C THR A 202 1.20 -3.92 10.50
N PHE A 203 0.43 -4.23 9.45
CA PHE A 203 0.20 -3.30 8.33
C PHE A 203 -0.30 -1.95 8.85
N TRP A 204 -1.27 -1.96 9.76
CA TRP A 204 -1.87 -0.74 10.28
C TRP A 204 -0.90 0.07 11.15
N LYS A 205 0.07 -0.60 11.79
CA LYS A 205 1.16 0.08 12.51
C LYS A 205 2.15 0.75 11.56
N ILE A 206 2.52 0.07 10.49
CA ILE A 206 3.39 0.59 9.41
C ILE A 206 2.73 1.81 8.76
N HIS A 207 1.50 1.65 8.29
CA HIS A 207 0.81 2.71 7.55
C HIS A 207 0.39 3.87 8.45
N GLY A 208 0.10 3.64 9.74
CA GLY A 208 -0.06 4.73 10.69
C GLY A 208 1.22 5.55 10.85
N TRP A 209 2.40 4.91 10.94
CA TRP A 209 3.69 5.63 11.01
C TRP A 209 3.94 6.41 9.71
N VAL A 210 3.64 5.84 8.55
CA VAL A 210 3.76 6.54 7.25
C VAL A 210 2.81 7.74 7.17
N ASP A 211 1.56 7.58 7.61
CA ASP A 211 0.56 8.65 7.59
C ASP A 211 0.94 9.81 8.51
N ASP A 212 1.55 9.52 9.67
CA ASP A 212 2.05 10.55 10.58
C ASP A 212 3.14 11.42 9.94
N ARG A 213 3.94 10.89 9.00
CA ARG A 213 4.95 11.67 8.26
C ARG A 213 4.35 12.78 7.42
N ILE A 214 3.10 12.61 6.97
CA ILE A 214 2.37 13.66 6.26
C ILE A 214 2.13 14.86 7.21
N ASN A 215 1.84 14.59 8.48
CA ASN A 215 1.63 15.64 9.49
C ASN A 215 2.95 16.31 9.87
N ASP A 216 4.05 15.55 9.94
CA ASP A 216 5.39 16.11 10.13
C ASP A 216 5.76 17.07 8.98
N TRP A 217 5.54 16.64 7.73
CA TRP A 217 5.78 17.47 6.54
C TRP A 217 4.93 18.75 6.55
N LYS A 218 3.64 18.64 6.86
CA LYS A 218 2.74 19.81 7.00
C LYS A 218 3.26 20.80 8.04
N ARG A 219 3.66 20.31 9.21
CA ARG A 219 4.17 21.13 10.32
C ARG A 219 5.44 21.87 9.90
N VAL A 220 6.40 21.18 9.29
CA VAL A 220 7.68 21.77 8.85
C VAL A 220 7.47 22.83 7.75
N ASN A 221 6.50 22.60 6.86
CA ASN A 221 6.23 23.50 5.73
C ASN A 221 5.14 24.55 6.01
N ASN A 222 4.64 24.63 7.25
CA ASN A 222 3.55 25.54 7.66
C ASN A 222 2.29 25.43 6.76
N ILE A 223 1.86 24.18 6.50
CA ILE A 223 0.68 23.88 5.66
C ILE A 223 -0.45 23.33 6.54
N ASP A 224 -1.57 24.06 6.58
CA ASP A 224 -2.76 23.63 7.32
C ASP A 224 -3.58 22.58 6.58
N GLU A 225 -3.78 22.77 5.27
CA GLU A 225 -4.51 21.83 4.41
C GLU A 225 -3.68 21.48 3.17
N ILE A 226 -3.62 20.18 2.84
CA ILE A 226 -2.88 19.71 1.67
C ILE A 226 -3.78 19.85 0.44
N ASN A 227 -3.35 20.68 -0.50
CA ASN A 227 -3.90 20.66 -1.86
C ASN A 227 -3.24 19.52 -2.66
N TRP A 228 -3.78 18.31 -2.52
CA TRP A 228 -3.20 17.13 -3.16
C TRP A 228 -3.27 17.22 -4.69
N ASN A 229 -2.12 17.04 -5.34
CA ASN A 229 -1.96 16.79 -6.76
C ASN A 229 -2.23 15.32 -7.11
N GLY A 230 -1.89 14.40 -6.20
CA GLY A 230 -2.14 12.96 -6.33
C GLY A 230 -3.25 12.47 -5.40
N LYS A 231 -4.35 11.96 -5.98
CA LYS A 231 -5.51 11.42 -5.25
C LYS A 231 -6.02 10.10 -5.84
N TRP A 232 -5.26 9.47 -6.73
CA TRP A 232 -5.72 8.29 -7.45
C TRP A 232 -5.71 7.07 -6.54
N ILE A 233 -6.90 6.58 -6.21
CA ILE A 233 -7.10 5.34 -5.45
C ILE A 233 -7.70 4.23 -6.33
N GLY A 234 -7.65 4.39 -7.66
CA GLY A 234 -8.41 3.55 -8.58
C GLY A 234 -9.92 3.61 -8.30
N PRO A 235 -10.69 2.59 -8.71
CA PRO A 235 -12.12 2.50 -8.40
C PRO A 235 -12.42 2.16 -6.93
N MET A 236 -11.44 2.20 -6.02
CA MET A 236 -11.61 1.89 -4.60
C MET A 236 -12.58 2.82 -3.86
N GLN A 237 -12.87 4.01 -4.42
CA GLN A 237 -13.85 4.94 -3.84
C GLN A 237 -15.23 4.29 -3.72
N HIS A 238 -15.66 3.47 -4.68
CA HIS A 238 -16.96 2.80 -4.59
C HIS A 238 -16.97 1.77 -3.46
N HIS A 239 -15.85 1.10 -3.21
CA HIS A 239 -15.73 0.02 -2.24
C HIS A 239 -15.65 0.48 -0.78
N SER A 240 -15.01 1.63 -0.50
CA SER A 240 -14.93 2.19 0.86
C SER A 240 -16.29 2.67 1.37
N HIS A 241 -17.09 3.31 0.52
CA HIS A 241 -18.45 3.76 0.86
C HIS A 241 -19.41 2.58 1.09
N GLN A 242 -19.20 1.45 0.39
CA GLN A 242 -20.01 0.24 0.52
C GLN A 242 -19.67 -0.57 1.78
N GLU A 243 -18.39 -0.68 2.14
CA GLU A 243 -17.99 -1.30 3.41
C GLU A 243 -18.56 -0.52 4.61
N MET A 244 -18.60 0.81 4.49
CA MET A 244 -19.26 1.71 5.44
C MET A 244 -20.79 1.56 5.46
N ALA A 245 -21.45 1.41 4.31
CA ALA A 245 -22.90 1.21 4.23
C ALA A 245 -23.37 -0.13 4.84
N ILE A 246 -22.55 -1.19 4.73
CA ILE A 246 -22.85 -2.51 5.32
C ILE A 246 -22.70 -2.49 6.85
N LEU A 247 -21.76 -1.70 7.38
CA LEU A 247 -21.46 -1.63 8.82
C LEU A 247 -22.30 -0.60 9.58
N SER A 248 -23.04 0.27 8.89
CA SER A 248 -23.84 1.36 9.47
C SER A 248 -25.31 1.03 9.73
N GLN A 249 -25.72 -0.25 9.72
CA GLN A 249 -27.04 -0.61 10.26
C GLN A 249 -26.97 -0.76 11.79
N PRO A 250 -27.69 0.09 12.55
CA PRO A 250 -29.15 0.23 12.41
C PRO A 250 -29.63 1.66 12.17
N LYS A 251 -30.56 1.80 11.21
CA LYS A 251 -31.43 2.98 10.94
C LYS A 251 -30.77 4.36 11.10
N ILE A 252 -30.29 4.93 9.99
CA ILE A 252 -30.74 6.22 9.41
C ILE A 252 -29.77 6.62 8.28
N LEU A 253 -30.37 6.99 7.16
CA LEU A 253 -29.76 7.34 5.88
C LEU A 253 -28.74 8.49 5.97
N ILE A 254 -27.64 8.34 5.25
CA ILE A 254 -27.01 9.44 4.51
C ILE A 254 -27.10 9.03 3.03
N ASP A 255 -27.56 9.97 2.19
CA ASP A 255 -27.94 9.80 0.79
C ASP A 255 -26.99 8.91 -0.02
N LEU A 256 -27.49 7.74 -0.40
CA LEU A 256 -26.98 6.85 -1.43
C LEU A 256 -28.09 6.61 -2.44
N GLU A 257 -28.48 7.65 -3.18
CA GLU A 257 -29.23 7.43 -4.42
C GLU A 257 -28.23 7.00 -5.50
N GLY A 258 -28.19 5.69 -5.80
CA GLY A 258 -27.74 5.24 -7.12
C GLY A 258 -26.96 3.94 -7.21
N ILE A 259 -26.30 3.45 -6.15
CA ILE A 259 -25.44 2.26 -6.29
C ILE A 259 -26.20 0.97 -5.95
N THR A 260 -26.46 0.16 -6.97
CA THR A 260 -27.21 -1.11 -6.90
C THR A 260 -26.29 -2.31 -6.68
N GLU A 261 -26.84 -3.41 -6.13
CA GLU A 261 -26.11 -4.68 -5.95
C GLU A 261 -25.56 -5.27 -7.26
N SER A 262 -26.16 -4.93 -8.40
CA SER A 262 -25.68 -5.25 -9.75
C SER A 262 -24.41 -4.51 -10.15
N GLU A 263 -24.20 -3.27 -9.69
CA GLU A 263 -22.99 -2.50 -10.00
C GLU A 263 -21.79 -3.01 -9.19
N LEU A 264 -22.03 -3.53 -7.99
CA LEU A 264 -21.05 -4.24 -7.16
C LEU A 264 -20.51 -5.51 -7.83
N THR A 265 -21.41 -6.32 -8.39
CA THR A 265 -21.03 -7.53 -9.14
C THR A 265 -20.25 -7.14 -10.39
N ASN A 266 -20.71 -6.11 -11.10
CA ASN A 266 -20.06 -5.61 -12.30
C ASN A 266 -18.63 -5.10 -12.04
N ASP A 267 -18.40 -4.31 -11.00
CA ASP A 267 -17.06 -3.78 -10.69
C ASP A 267 -16.09 -4.84 -10.19
N PHE A 268 -16.61 -5.79 -9.40
CA PHE A 268 -15.83 -6.93 -8.97
C PHE A 268 -15.41 -7.81 -10.17
N ASP A 269 -16.33 -8.10 -11.08
CA ASP A 269 -16.05 -8.87 -12.30
C ASP A 269 -15.05 -8.13 -13.21
N LYS A 270 -15.19 -6.80 -13.36
CA LYS A 270 -14.19 -5.98 -14.06
C LYS A 270 -12.80 -6.07 -13.43
N MET A 271 -12.69 -6.02 -12.09
CA MET A 271 -11.40 -6.20 -11.40
C MET A 271 -10.80 -7.58 -11.65
N ILE A 272 -11.64 -8.62 -11.69
CA ILE A 272 -11.20 -9.98 -12.07
C ILE A 272 -10.64 -9.98 -13.50
N GLU A 273 -11.31 -9.35 -14.46
CA GLU A 273 -10.81 -9.23 -15.83
C GLU A 273 -9.51 -8.43 -15.93
N VAL A 274 -9.38 -7.30 -15.22
CA VAL A 274 -8.14 -6.52 -15.17
C VAL A 274 -7.00 -7.33 -14.57
N SER A 275 -7.27 -8.15 -13.54
CA SER A 275 -6.24 -9.00 -12.92
C SER A 275 -5.61 -10.01 -13.89
N LYS A 276 -6.35 -10.45 -14.90
CA LYS A 276 -5.82 -11.35 -15.94
C LYS A 276 -4.74 -10.66 -16.78
N VAL A 277 -4.79 -9.34 -16.96
CA VAL A 277 -3.79 -8.59 -17.75
C VAL A 277 -2.44 -8.52 -17.02
N LEU A 278 -2.46 -8.39 -15.69
CA LEU A 278 -1.27 -8.24 -14.86
C LEU A 278 -0.38 -9.48 -14.84
N SER A 279 -0.99 -10.66 -14.97
CA SER A 279 -0.31 -11.95 -14.98
C SER A 279 0.73 -12.13 -16.11
N LYS A 280 0.82 -11.17 -17.06
CA LYS A 280 1.89 -11.06 -18.08
C LYS A 280 3.21 -10.48 -17.56
N PHE A 281 3.19 -9.76 -16.43
CA PHE A 281 4.30 -8.95 -15.93
C PHE A 281 4.68 -9.27 -14.48
N ASP A 282 4.15 -10.35 -13.93
CA ASP A 282 4.20 -10.79 -12.53
C ASP A 282 5.62 -11.27 -12.11
N ASN A 283 6.64 -10.48 -12.43
CA ASN A 283 7.98 -10.49 -11.84
C ASN A 283 8.11 -9.36 -10.81
N ILE A 284 6.98 -8.84 -10.32
CA ILE A 284 6.90 -7.66 -9.45
C ILE A 284 6.25 -8.10 -8.15
N GLY A 285 6.88 -9.09 -7.52
CA GLY A 285 6.98 -9.00 -6.07
C GLY A 285 7.45 -7.59 -5.73
N PHE A 286 6.95 -7.03 -4.64
CA PHE A 286 7.12 -5.68 -4.12
C PHE A 286 8.56 -5.08 -4.15
N ILE A 287 9.54 -5.88 -4.55
CA ILE A 287 10.97 -5.67 -4.43
C ILE A 287 11.62 -6.13 -5.74
N SER A 288 12.04 -5.15 -6.53
CA SER A 288 13.30 -5.27 -7.24
C SER A 288 14.33 -5.80 -6.23
N LYS A 289 14.91 -6.98 -6.47
CA LYS A 289 16.03 -7.52 -5.66
C LYS A 289 17.24 -6.58 -5.64
N GLU A 290 17.21 -5.50 -6.40
CA GLU A 290 18.20 -4.46 -6.42
C GLU A 290 17.78 -3.34 -5.45
N ILE A 291 18.50 -3.28 -4.33
CA ILE A 291 18.62 -2.09 -3.50
C ILE A 291 19.14 -0.97 -4.42
N PRO A 292 18.54 0.23 -4.46
CA PRO A 292 19.14 1.36 -5.16
C PRO A 292 20.55 1.57 -4.59
N GLN A 293 21.59 1.35 -5.40
CA GLN A 293 22.93 1.72 -4.98
C GLN A 293 22.96 3.22 -4.75
N GLU A 294 23.43 3.61 -3.56
CA GLU A 294 23.60 5.00 -3.16
C GLU A 294 24.37 5.78 -4.24
N LYS A 295 23.73 6.80 -4.81
CA LYS A 295 24.51 8.00 -5.13
C LYS A 295 24.75 8.68 -3.80
N LYS A 296 26.02 8.75 -3.39
CA LYS A 296 26.46 9.74 -2.41
C LYS A 296 25.87 11.08 -2.82
N ILE A 297 25.05 11.66 -1.94
CA ILE A 297 24.71 13.07 -2.04
C ILE A 297 25.92 13.78 -1.45
N ASP A 298 26.80 14.25 -2.33
CA ASP A 298 27.88 15.14 -1.93
C ASP A 298 27.27 16.39 -1.30
N GLY A 299 27.66 16.74 -0.07
CA GLY A 299 27.34 18.05 0.51
C GLY A 299 26.81 18.09 1.95
N VAL A 300 27.22 17.19 2.84
CA VAL A 300 27.12 17.44 4.29
C VAL A 300 28.49 17.19 4.92
N GLU A 301 29.29 18.25 4.97
CA GLU A 301 30.22 18.54 6.07
C GLU A 301 29.61 19.64 6.94
#